data_AF-A0A351PS46-F1
#
_entry.id   AF-A0A351PS46-F1
#
_cell.length_a   1.000
_cell.length_b   1.000
_cell.length_c   1.000
_cell.angle_alpha   90.00
_cell.angle_beta   90.00
_cell.angle_gamma   90.00
#
_symmetry.space_group_name_H-M   'P 1'
#
loop_
_entity.id
_entity.type
_entity.pdbx_description
1 polymer ?
#
loop_
_entity_poly.entity_id
_entity_poly.type
_entity_poly.pdbx_seq_one_letter_code
_entity_poly.pdbx_strand_id
1 'polypeptide(L)'
;PEILAKNLKQLRNPEGGRSLENKEEDRLRDMRIVEEMYARGFRFVPIDIYKAKATRFQVIDDKTIMPSFNSIDGIGDNVAMQIEEAAKGGAYISRDEFKQRAHVGDSVTNLLKDLGILEGIPESNQMSIFDYV
;
A
#
# COMPACT_ATOMS: atom_id res chain seq x y z
N PRO A 1 8.17 14.70 -3.76
CA PRO A 1 6.70 14.67 -4.03
C PRO A 1 5.99 15.81 -3.31
N GLU A 2 4.96 16.43 -3.93
CA GLU A 2 4.24 17.58 -3.34
C GLU A 2 3.63 17.25 -1.98
N ILE A 3 3.00 16.08 -1.87
CA ILE A 3 2.38 15.59 -0.62
C ILE A 3 3.41 15.46 0.51
N LEU A 4 4.61 14.93 0.20
CA LEU A 4 5.69 14.82 1.17
C LEU A 4 6.14 16.19 1.69
N ALA A 5 6.35 17.15 0.79
CA ALA A 5 6.75 18.51 1.15
C ALA A 5 5.70 19.22 1.99
N LYS A 6 4.40 19.05 1.65
CA LYS A 6 3.28 19.59 2.42
C LYS A 6 3.26 19.05 3.84
N ASN A 7 3.35 17.73 4.00
CA ASN A 7 3.33 17.08 5.31
C ASN A 7 4.56 17.44 6.16
N LEU A 8 5.75 17.52 5.56
CA LEU A 8 6.97 17.99 6.24
C LEU A 8 6.84 19.43 6.74
N LYS A 9 6.25 20.32 5.92
CA LYS A 9 6.02 21.71 6.32
C LYS A 9 5.09 21.81 7.54
N GLN A 10 4.04 20.98 7.59
CA GLN A 10 3.11 20.92 8.72
C GLN A 10 3.79 20.43 10.00
N LEU A 11 4.61 19.38 9.91
CA LEU A 11 5.33 18.84 11.07
C LEU A 11 6.46 19.77 11.56
N ARG A 12 7.11 20.52 10.65
CA ARG A 12 8.14 21.51 11.03
C ARG A 12 7.55 22.75 11.70
N ASN A 13 6.34 23.15 11.28
CA ASN A 13 5.63 24.32 11.79
C ASN A 13 4.21 23.91 12.23
N PRO A 14 4.07 23.24 13.38
CA PRO A 14 2.77 22.83 13.89
C PRO A 14 1.89 24.06 14.19
N GLU A 15 0.60 23.94 13.92
CA GLU A 15 -0.35 25.03 14.19
C GLU A 15 -0.37 25.39 15.68
N GLY A 16 -0.39 26.69 15.97
CA GLY A 16 -0.38 27.21 17.34
C GLY A 16 0.98 27.13 18.05
N GLY A 17 2.06 26.73 17.37
CA GLY A 17 3.41 26.73 17.95
C GLY A 17 3.63 25.70 19.07
N ARG A 18 2.79 24.66 19.11
CA ARG A 18 2.92 23.56 20.08
C ARG A 18 4.15 22.69 19.79
N SER A 19 4.64 22.01 20.82
CA SER A 19 5.62 20.93 20.64
C SER A 19 5.00 19.72 19.94
N LEU A 20 5.83 18.97 19.23
CA LEU A 20 5.43 17.70 18.62
C LEU A 20 5.23 16.64 19.70
N GLU A 21 4.25 15.77 19.51
CA GLU A 21 4.12 14.55 20.29
C GLU A 21 5.13 13.50 19.80
N ASN A 22 5.51 12.52 20.64
CA ASN A 22 6.48 11.48 20.28
C ASN A 22 6.19 10.82 18.92
N LYS A 23 4.91 10.53 18.63
CA LYS A 23 4.49 9.92 17.35
C LYS A 23 4.72 10.86 16.16
N GLU A 24 4.58 12.17 16.35
CA GLU A 24 4.83 13.17 15.31
C GLU A 24 6.33 13.39 15.08
N GLU A 25 7.14 13.30 16.14
CA GLU A 25 8.61 13.33 16.04
C GLU A 25 9.14 12.13 15.26
N ASP A 26 8.65 10.92 15.57
CA ASP A 26 8.99 9.70 14.82
C ASP A 26 8.60 9.83 13.35
N ARG A 27 7.37 10.31 13.09
CA ARG A 27 6.92 10.59 11.72
C ARG A 27 7.81 11.60 11.01
N LEU A 28 8.18 12.70 11.67
CA LEU A 28 9.07 13.72 11.10
C LEU A 28 10.44 13.12 10.75
N ARG A 29 10.97 12.24 11.61
CA ARG A 29 12.23 11.52 11.37
C ARG A 29 12.13 10.65 10.12
N ASP A 30 11.09 9.83 10.01
CA ASP A 30 10.88 8.94 8.86
C ASP A 30 10.71 9.74 7.57
N MET A 31 9.94 10.83 7.60
CA MET A 31 9.72 11.66 6.43
C MET A 31 10.99 12.37 5.93
N ARG A 32 11.94 12.68 6.82
CA ARG A 32 13.25 13.21 6.42
C ARG A 32 14.09 12.15 5.71
N ILE A 33 14.03 10.89 6.15
CA ILE A 33 14.70 9.79 5.46
C ILE A 33 14.12 9.64 4.04
N VAL A 34 12.80 9.70 3.92
CA VAL A 34 12.12 9.65 2.61
C VAL A 34 12.47 10.86 1.74
N GLU A 35 12.59 12.07 2.31
CA GLU A 35 13.05 13.28 1.59
C GLU A 35 14.47 13.09 1.03
N GLU A 36 15.39 12.58 1.85
CA GLU A 36 16.77 12.28 1.43
C GLU A 36 16.83 11.18 0.36
N MET A 37 16.00 10.14 0.52
CA MET A 37 15.86 9.06 -0.46
C MET A 37 15.51 9.64 -1.84
N TYR A 38 14.49 10.50 -1.92
CA TYR A 38 14.13 11.19 -3.17
C TYR A 38 15.24 12.12 -3.69
N ALA A 39 15.93 12.85 -2.80
CA ALA A 39 17.04 13.74 -3.19
C ALA A 39 18.23 12.97 -3.79
N ARG A 40 18.48 11.74 -3.33
CA ARG A 40 19.48 10.82 -3.86
C ARG A 40 19.03 10.09 -5.14
N GLY A 41 17.82 10.38 -5.63
CA GLY A 41 17.24 9.82 -6.85
C GLY A 41 16.58 8.46 -6.68
N PHE A 42 16.41 7.97 -5.45
CA PHE A 42 15.61 6.78 -5.19
C PHE A 42 14.11 7.13 -5.26
N ARG A 43 13.28 6.16 -5.62
CA ARG A 43 11.83 6.33 -5.72
C ARG A 43 11.08 5.08 -5.27
N PHE A 44 9.89 5.28 -4.71
CA PHE A 44 8.95 4.19 -4.52
C PHE A 44 8.21 3.90 -5.82
N VAL A 45 8.00 2.62 -6.10
CA VAL A 45 7.06 2.17 -7.13
C VAL A 45 5.74 1.79 -6.47
N PRO A 46 4.61 1.81 -7.22
CA PRO A 46 3.35 1.29 -6.72
C PRO A 46 3.49 -0.16 -6.22
N ILE A 47 2.71 -0.52 -5.21
CA ILE A 47 2.64 -1.89 -4.71
C ILE A 47 2.00 -2.77 -5.79
N ASP A 48 2.71 -3.82 -6.18
CA ASP A 48 2.21 -4.85 -7.08
C ASP A 48 1.67 -6.02 -6.24
N ILE A 49 0.37 -6.29 -6.37
CA ILE A 49 -0.34 -7.32 -5.60
C ILE A 49 0.27 -8.72 -5.73
N TYR A 50 1.01 -9.01 -6.80
CA TYR A 50 1.60 -10.33 -7.05
C TYR A 50 3.10 -10.41 -6.74
N LYS A 51 3.76 -9.28 -6.45
CA LYS A 51 5.21 -9.23 -6.22
C LYS A 51 5.60 -8.75 -4.83
N ALA A 52 4.80 -7.85 -4.25
CA ALA A 52 5.09 -7.23 -2.97
C ALA A 52 5.17 -8.27 -1.84
N LYS A 53 6.05 -8.02 -0.87
CA LYS A 53 6.16 -8.84 0.34
C LYS A 53 5.28 -8.33 1.46
N ALA A 54 4.92 -9.23 2.37
CA ALA A 54 4.12 -8.90 3.54
C ALA A 54 4.76 -7.82 4.41
N THR A 55 6.04 -8.01 4.77
CA THR A 55 6.71 -7.21 5.83
C THR A 55 8.03 -6.58 5.41
N ARG A 56 8.47 -6.78 4.15
CA ARG A 56 9.78 -6.33 3.69
C ARG A 56 9.69 -5.50 2.42
N PHE A 57 10.36 -4.35 2.42
CA PHE A 57 10.52 -3.56 1.22
C PHE A 57 11.49 -4.28 0.27
N GLN A 58 11.21 -4.25 -1.02
CA GLN A 58 12.03 -4.90 -2.04
C GLN A 58 12.76 -3.86 -2.87
N VAL A 59 14.04 -4.12 -3.15
CA VAL A 59 14.80 -3.37 -4.16
C VAL A 59 14.44 -3.98 -5.53
N ILE A 60 13.86 -3.17 -6.42
CA ILE A 60 13.42 -3.63 -7.74
C ILE A 60 14.50 -3.37 -8.80
N ASP A 61 15.19 -2.23 -8.69
CA ASP A 61 16.40 -1.88 -9.43
C ASP A 61 17.31 -0.98 -8.55
N ASP A 62 18.39 -0.44 -9.10
CA ASP A 62 19.38 0.40 -8.39
C ASP A 62 18.78 1.63 -7.67
N LYS A 63 17.61 2.11 -8.10
CA LYS A 63 16.99 3.36 -7.63
C LYS A 63 15.52 3.20 -7.25
N THR A 64 14.95 2.00 -7.33
CA THR A 64 13.51 1.77 -7.09
C THR A 64 13.27 0.78 -5.97
N ILE A 65 12.30 1.13 -5.13
CA ILE A 65 11.93 0.34 -3.97
C ILE A 65 10.43 0.07 -4.04
N MET A 66 10.02 -1.19 -3.91
CA MET A 66 8.63 -1.57 -3.74
C MET A 66 8.31 -1.66 -2.25
N PRO A 67 7.31 -0.92 -1.75
CA PRO A 67 6.86 -1.04 -0.36
C PRO A 67 6.24 -2.41 -0.07
N SER A 68 6.20 -2.79 1.21
CA SER A 68 5.50 -3.99 1.69
C SER A 68 4.02 -3.73 1.96
N PHE A 69 3.20 -4.78 2.02
CA PHE A 69 1.78 -4.66 2.36
C PHE A 69 1.54 -4.06 3.74
N ASN A 70 2.33 -4.44 4.76
CA ASN A 70 2.18 -3.91 6.12
C ASN A 70 2.60 -2.44 6.28
N SER A 71 3.15 -1.81 5.23
CA SER A 71 3.41 -0.37 5.22
C SER A 71 2.16 0.47 4.94
N ILE A 72 1.08 -0.18 4.49
CA ILE A 72 -0.22 0.44 4.29
C ILE A 72 -0.91 0.58 5.64
N ASP A 73 -1.31 1.82 5.99
CA ASP A 73 -2.08 2.07 7.21
C ASP A 73 -3.37 1.26 7.21
N GLY A 74 -3.63 0.55 8.31
CA GLY A 74 -4.76 -0.39 8.41
C GLY A 74 -4.47 -1.83 7.98
N ILE A 75 -3.28 -2.15 7.45
CA ILE A 75 -2.85 -3.53 7.15
C ILE A 75 -1.78 -3.98 8.15
N GLY A 76 -2.18 -4.85 9.09
CA GLY A 76 -1.24 -5.49 10.02
C GLY A 76 -0.49 -6.67 9.41
N ASP A 77 0.57 -7.12 10.08
CA ASP A 77 1.45 -8.19 9.60
C ASP A 77 0.72 -9.48 9.21
N ASN A 78 -0.28 -9.90 10.00
CA ASN A 78 -1.06 -11.11 9.71
C ASN A 78 -1.84 -10.98 8.40
N VAL A 79 -2.51 -9.86 8.18
CA VAL A 79 -3.26 -9.59 6.95
C VAL A 79 -2.31 -9.49 5.76
N ALA A 80 -1.18 -8.81 5.94
CA ALA A 80 -0.14 -8.72 4.93
C ALA A 80 0.40 -10.09 4.48
N MET A 81 0.63 -11.00 5.44
CA MET A 81 1.06 -12.38 5.15
C MET A 81 -0.01 -13.17 4.40
N GLN A 82 -1.29 -13.01 4.75
CA GLN A 82 -2.38 -13.68 4.03
C GLN A 82 -2.50 -13.19 2.58
N ILE A 83 -2.33 -11.88 2.35
CA ILE A 83 -2.34 -11.30 1.00
C ILE A 83 -1.18 -11.86 0.16
N GLU A 84 0.04 -11.89 0.70
CA GLU A 84 1.21 -12.46 0.01
C GLU A 84 1.00 -13.95 -0.31
N GLU A 85 0.49 -14.73 0.65
CA GLU A 85 0.24 -16.16 0.45
C GLU A 85 -0.82 -16.40 -0.62
N ALA A 86 -1.94 -15.67 -0.57
CA ALA A 86 -3.00 -15.76 -1.55
C ALA A 86 -2.52 -15.40 -2.97
N ALA A 87 -1.58 -14.46 -3.11
CA ALA A 87 -1.04 -14.07 -4.40
C ALA A 87 -0.27 -15.21 -5.10
N LYS A 88 0.25 -16.20 -4.35
CA LYS A 88 0.93 -17.37 -4.92
C LYS A 88 -0.01 -18.28 -5.72
N GLY A 89 -1.32 -18.17 -5.51
CA GLY A 89 -2.35 -18.90 -6.24
C GLY A 89 -2.55 -18.44 -7.70
N GLY A 90 -1.80 -17.42 -8.16
CA GLY A 90 -1.90 -16.88 -9.52
C GLY A 90 -2.75 -15.61 -9.59
N ALA A 91 -3.12 -15.20 -10.80
CA ALA A 91 -3.94 -14.00 -10.99
C ALA A 91 -5.33 -14.16 -10.36
N TYR A 92 -5.86 -13.07 -9.79
CA TYR A 92 -7.24 -13.03 -9.32
C TYR A 92 -8.19 -12.76 -10.49
N ILE A 93 -9.30 -13.49 -10.56
CA ILE A 93 -10.38 -13.27 -11.52
C ILE A 93 -11.37 -12.20 -11.05
N SER A 94 -11.47 -11.97 -9.75
CA SER A 94 -12.25 -10.86 -9.18
C SER A 94 -11.80 -10.48 -7.76
N ARG A 95 -12.31 -9.35 -7.27
CA ARG A 95 -12.12 -8.88 -5.90
C ARG A 95 -12.83 -9.79 -4.88
N ASP A 96 -13.93 -10.43 -5.27
CA ASP A 96 -14.58 -11.45 -4.45
C ASP A 96 -13.68 -12.69 -4.26
N GLU A 97 -13.01 -13.14 -5.32
CA GLU A 97 -12.03 -14.23 -5.22
C GLU A 97 -10.83 -13.80 -4.37
N PHE A 98 -10.33 -12.57 -4.54
CA PHE A 98 -9.27 -12.01 -3.69
C PHE A 98 -9.65 -12.05 -2.21
N LYS A 99 -10.84 -11.53 -1.84
CA LYS A 99 -11.36 -11.57 -0.46
C LYS A 99 -11.35 -12.97 0.11
N GLN A 100 -11.88 -13.92 -0.66
CA GLN A 100 -11.96 -15.31 -0.24
C GLN A 100 -10.57 -15.94 -0.04
N ARG A 101 -9.67 -15.74 -1.00
CA ARG A 101 -8.34 -16.38 -1.03
C ARG A 101 -7.37 -15.77 -0.02
N ALA A 102 -7.42 -14.45 0.16
CA ALA A 102 -6.61 -13.73 1.14
C ALA A 102 -7.24 -13.69 2.54
N HIS A 103 -8.46 -14.24 2.72
CA HIS A 103 -9.18 -14.22 4.00
C HIS A 103 -9.32 -12.81 4.59
N VAL A 104 -9.57 -11.82 3.73
CA VAL A 104 -9.72 -10.40 4.12
C VAL A 104 -11.15 -9.91 3.94
N GLY A 105 -11.54 -8.93 4.76
CA GLY A 105 -12.86 -8.29 4.67
C GLY A 105 -12.93 -7.16 3.63
N ASP A 106 -14.12 -6.55 3.53
CA ASP A 106 -14.38 -5.45 2.60
C ASP A 106 -13.55 -4.20 2.91
N SER A 107 -13.25 -3.94 4.19
CA SER A 107 -12.43 -2.78 4.59
C SER A 107 -11.04 -2.80 3.92
N VAL A 108 -10.33 -3.93 4.02
CA VAL A 108 -9.00 -4.12 3.40
C VAL A 108 -9.12 -4.11 1.88
N THR A 109 -10.15 -4.74 1.32
CA THR A 109 -10.34 -4.82 -0.13
C THR A 109 -10.62 -3.45 -0.75
N ASN A 110 -11.48 -2.65 -0.11
CA ASN A 110 -11.77 -1.29 -0.52
C ASN A 110 -10.54 -0.39 -0.37
N LEU A 111 -9.79 -0.52 0.73
CA LEU A 111 -8.52 0.19 0.90
C LEU A 111 -7.54 -0.10 -0.24
N LEU A 112 -7.31 -1.37 -0.58
CA LEU A 112 -6.41 -1.75 -1.67
C LEU A 112 -6.93 -1.30 -3.04
N LYS A 113 -8.25 -1.30 -3.25
CA LYS A 113 -8.90 -0.74 -4.44
C LYS A 113 -8.66 0.76 -4.56
N ASP A 114 -8.88 1.51 -3.48
CA ASP A 114 -8.76 2.97 -3.45
C ASP A 114 -7.30 3.42 -3.64
N LEU A 115 -6.34 2.59 -3.23
CA LEU A 115 -4.91 2.76 -3.48
C LEU A 115 -4.47 2.32 -4.89
N GLY A 116 -5.39 1.80 -5.72
CA GLY A 116 -5.11 1.33 -7.07
C GLY A 116 -4.36 -0.01 -7.16
N ILE A 117 -4.19 -0.72 -6.04
CA ILE A 117 -3.44 -1.99 -5.99
C ILE A 117 -4.23 -3.13 -6.66
N LEU A 118 -5.57 -3.07 -6.58
CA LEU A 118 -6.49 -4.00 -7.25
C LEU A 118 -7.04 -3.43 -8.56
N GLU A 119 -6.30 -2.52 -9.20
CA GLU A 119 -6.64 -2.00 -10.53
C GLU A 119 -6.61 -3.13 -11.57
N GLY A 120 -7.57 -3.11 -12.49
CA GLY A 120 -7.73 -4.17 -13.50
C GLY A 120 -8.37 -5.48 -13.01
N ILE A 121 -8.63 -5.63 -11.71
CA ILE A 121 -9.37 -6.78 -11.16
C ILE A 121 -10.87 -6.42 -11.06
N PRO A 122 -11.77 -7.15 -11.74
CA PRO A 122 -13.22 -6.94 -11.69
C PRO A 122 -13.78 -7.08 -10.27
N GLU A 123 -14.90 -6.43 -9.96
CA GLU A 123 -15.51 -6.55 -8.62
C GLU A 123 -16.00 -7.97 -8.31
N SER A 124 -16.70 -8.60 -9.23
CA SER A 124 -17.28 -9.94 -9.03
C SER A 124 -17.07 -10.84 -10.25
N ASN A 125 -17.18 -12.16 -10.02
CA ASN A 125 -17.08 -13.21 -11.04
C ASN A 125 -18.36 -13.35 -11.91
N GLN A 126 -19.19 -12.31 -12.05
CA GLN A 126 -20.48 -12.44 -12.73
C GLN A 126 -20.29 -12.90 -14.19
N MET A 127 -20.50 -14.20 -14.43
CA MET A 127 -20.98 -14.70 -15.71
C MET A 127 -22.44 -14.30 -15.83
N SER A 128 -22.79 -13.54 -16.86
CA SER A 128 -24.17 -13.15 -17.10
C SER A 128 -24.98 -14.36 -17.55
N ILE A 129 -26.14 -14.62 -16.94
CA ILE A 129 -27.11 -15.61 -17.46
C ILE A 129 -27.60 -15.21 -18.86
N PHE A 130 -27.49 -13.94 -19.24
CA PHE A 130 -27.81 -13.46 -20.59
C PHE A 130 -26.75 -13.81 -21.65
N ASP A 131 -25.59 -14.36 -21.26
CA ASP A 131 -24.61 -14.89 -22.22
C ASP A 131 -24.98 -16.32 -22.70
N TYR A 132 -26.01 -16.93 -22.10
CA TYR A 132 -26.46 -18.30 -22.37
C TYR A 132 -27.88 -18.40 -22.96
N VAL A 133 -28.49 -17.28 -23.38
CA VAL A 133 -29.85 -17.24 -23.99
C VAL A 133 -29.81 -16.63 -25.37
#